data_AF-A0A4U9YMW8-F1
#
_entry.id   AF-A0A4U9YMW8-F1
#
_cell.length_a   1.000
_cell.length_b   1.000
_cell.length_c   1.000
_cell.angle_alpha   90.00
_cell.angle_beta   90.00
_cell.angle_gamma   90.00
#
_symmetry.space_group_name_H-M   'P 1'
#
loop_
_entity.id
_entity.type
_entity.pdbx_description
1 polymer ?
#
loop_
_entity_poly.entity_id
_entity_poly.type
_entity_poly.pdbx_seq_one_letter_code
_entity_poly.pdbx_strand_id
1 'polypeptide(L)' 'MGWRTLVVNSHSKLSYKNNHLIFKDASRTELIHLSEIDVFVT' A
#
# COMPACT_ATOMS: atom_id res chain seq x y z
N MET A 1 -5.54 -15.59 0.22
CA MET A 1 -4.16 -15.36 -0.21
C MET A 1 -4.19 -14.18 -1.17
N GLY A 2 -3.32 -13.20 -0.94
CA GLY A 2 -3.13 -12.11 -1.90
C GLY A 2 -2.34 -12.61 -3.10
N TRP A 3 -2.11 -11.73 -4.08
CA TRP A 3 -1.28 -12.05 -5.26
C TRP A 3 -0.14 -11.05 -5.46
N ARG A 4 -0.09 -9.97 -4.68
CA ARG A 4 0.91 -8.90 -4.80
C ARG A 4 1.84 -8.88 -3.59
N THR A 5 3.12 -8.65 -3.87
CA THR A 5 4.05 -8.15 -2.86
C THR A 5 4.16 -6.64 -3.02
N LEU A 6 3.86 -5.90 -1.96
CA LEU A 6 3.94 -4.44 -1.97
C LEU A 6 5.22 -4.00 -1.27
N VAL A 7 6.08 -3.29 -2.00
CA VAL A 7 7.38 -2.78 -1.53
C VAL A 7 7.34 -1.26 -1.45
N VAL A 8 7.58 -0.71 -0.27
CA VAL A 8 7.70 0.73 -0.03
C VAL A 8 9.16 1.06 0.20
N ASN A 9 9.76 1.90 -0.64
CA ASN A 9 11.18 2.26 -0.55
C ASN A 9 11.42 3.77 -0.60
N SER A 10 10.36 4.57 -0.47
CA SER A 10 10.41 6.03 -0.55
C SER A 10 9.76 6.67 0.67
N HIS A 11 10.20 7.89 0.98
CA HIS A 11 9.60 8.69 2.04
C HIS A 11 8.13 8.96 1.71
N SER A 12 7.26 8.32 2.47
CA SER A 12 5.83 8.27 2.20
C SER A 12 5.05 8.10 3.50
N LYS A 13 3.75 8.40 3.45
CA LYS A 13 2.81 8.15 4.51
C LYS A 13 1.88 7.01 4.11
N LEU A 14 1.80 6.02 4.98
CA LEU A 14 0.87 4.90 4.87
C LEU A 14 -0.33 5.16 5.77
N SER A 15 -1.53 4.85 5.29
CA SER A 15 -2.77 4.99 6.05
C SER A 15 -3.75 3.91 5.63
N TYR A 16 -4.78 3.67 6.44
CA TYR A 16 -5.77 2.64 6.18
C TYR A 16 -7.17 3.26 6.15
N LYS A 17 -7.99 2.84 5.18
CA LYS A 17 -9.42 3.17 5.13
C LYS A 17 -10.20 2.15 4.32
N ASN A 18 -11.34 1.69 4.83
CA ASN A 18 -12.30 0.85 4.11
C ASN A 18 -11.67 -0.34 3.37
N ASN A 19 -10.89 -1.17 4.06
CA ASN A 19 -10.18 -2.31 3.48
C ASN A 19 -9.14 -1.95 2.40
N HIS A 20 -8.70 -0.68 2.33
CA HIS A 20 -7.62 -0.26 1.45
C HIS A 20 -6.42 0.26 2.23
N LEU A 21 -5.23 -0.13 1.79
CA LEU A 21 -3.99 0.55 2.09
C LEU A 21 -3.91 1.81 1.21
N ILE A 22 -3.74 2.96 1.85
CA ILE A 22 -3.49 4.23 1.19
C ILE A 22 -2.00 4.52 1.30
N PHE A 23 -1.31 4.52 0.17
CA PHE A 23 0.06 4.98 0.05
C PHE A 23 0.05 6.42 -0.47
N LYS A 24 0.76 7.32 0.20
CA LYS A 24 0.89 8.71 -0.24
C LYS A 24 2.34 9.18 -0.14
N ASP A 25 2.94 9.54 -1.26
CA ASP A 25 4.22 10.23 -1.30
C ASP A 25 4.05 11.68 -1.77
N ALA A 26 5.14 12.40 -2.02
CA ALA A 26 5.10 13.79 -2.48
C ALA A 26 4.48 13.97 -3.88
N SER A 27 4.45 12.91 -4.70
CA SER A 27 4.09 12.94 -6.11
C SER A 27 2.74 12.27 -6.41
N ARG A 28 2.36 11.25 -5.64
CA ARG A 28 1.20 10.40 -5.93
C ARG A 28 0.52 9.88 -4.67
N THR A 29 -0.74 9.47 -4.86
CA THR A 29 -1.53 8.74 -3.88
C THR A 29 -2.11 7.50 -4.54
N GLU A 30 -1.90 6.35 -3.93
CA GLU A 30 -2.37 5.05 -4.40
C GLU A 30 -3.26 4.40 -3.34
N LEU A 31 -4.35 3.76 -3.79
CA LEU A 31 -5.22 2.95 -2.95
C LEU A 31 -5.12 1.50 -3.42
N ILE A 32 -4.71 0.61 -2.53
CA ILE A 32 -4.59 -0.83 -2.80
C ILE A 32 -5.56 -1.57 -1.89
N HIS A 33 -6.45 -2.39 -2.46
CA HIS A 33 -7.35 -3.22 -1.66
C HIS A 33 -6.54 -4.29 -0.92
N LEU A 34 -6.78 -4.46 0.38
CA LEU A 34 -5.97 -5.34 1.23
C LEU A 34 -6.04 -6.81 0.79
N SER A 35 -7.12 -7.25 0.13
CA SER A 35 -7.20 -8.64 -0.38
C SER A 35 -6.21 -8.94 -1.50
N GLU A 36 -5.64 -7.92 -2.14
CA GLU A 36 -4.62 -8.10 -3.18
C GLU A 36 -3.23 -8.35 -2.59
N ILE A 37 -2.97 -7.87 -1.37
CA ILE A 37 -1.64 -7.87 -0.77
C ILE A 37 -1.40 -9.20 -0.06
N ASP A 38 -0.37 -9.92 -0.49
CA ASP A 38 0.09 -11.15 0.17
C ASP A 38 1.24 -10.87 1.13
N VAL A 39 2.17 -9.99 0.73
CA VAL A 39 3.33 -9.61 1.54
C VAL A 39 3.54 -8.10 1.43
N PHE A 40 3.86 -7.47 2.56
CA PHE A 40 4.18 -6.04 2.65
C PHE A 40 5.60 -5.85 3.20
N VAL A 41 6.45 -5.11 2.47
CA VAL A 41 7.84 -4.81 2.85
C VAL A 41 8.04 -3.30 2.78
N THR A 42 8.68 -2.73 3.79
CA THR A 42 8.95 -1.29 3.96
C THR A 42 10.43 -1.03 4.16
#